data_AF-A0A8J3FC51-F1
#
_entry.id   AF-A0A8J3FC51-F1
#
_cell.length_a   1.000
_cell.length_b   1.000
_cell.length_c   1.000
_cell.angle_alpha   90.00
_cell.angle_beta   90.00
_cell.angle_gamma   90.00
#
_symmetry.space_group_name_H-M   'P 1'
#
loop_
_entity.id
_entity.type
_entity.pdbx_description
1 polymer ?
#
loop_
_entity_poly.entity_id
_entity_poly.type
_entity_poly.pdbx_seq_one_letter_code
_entity_poly.pdbx_strand_id
1 'polypeptide(L)'
;MSAEPWLRRYGGRPDARRLLLCFPHAGGAASAYRGWAAHLPPDVELWAAQYPGRENRIAEPLVDTMDALVDALVAAVEPALDRPVLIFGHSMGGSVAHEVAIRLAALRPGLVRRLVISARPAPAAWTPRADPVHRRDDDGVVAEVRALGGSADALADPQLRALLLPMIRNDFRLIETYRPNPAVLDVELVVLAGTDDVSLPVADTAGWSAATTGRFARHVLAGDHFYLHDHLPEVIARVTAPAETRSPHPMTDDPFTVDRLRGTIAEVLELPVADVTPDASLFELGLDSMKMMMLSVRWQAHGVEIPFGDLAEHPTVEAWSALLGKAAADR
;
A
#
# COMPACT_ATOMS: atom_id res chain seq x y z
N MET A 1 -8.08 -15.57 -21.71
CA MET A 1 -8.55 -16.50 -20.65
C MET A 1 -9.69 -15.82 -19.92
N SER A 2 -10.77 -16.51 -19.56
CA SER A 2 -11.86 -15.87 -18.81
C SER A 2 -11.37 -15.47 -17.42
N ALA A 3 -11.86 -14.34 -16.89
CA ALA A 3 -11.53 -13.86 -15.54
C ALA A 3 -12.09 -14.77 -14.41
N GLU A 4 -12.94 -15.73 -14.77
CA GLU A 4 -13.84 -16.47 -13.87
C GLU A 4 -13.19 -17.37 -12.80
N PRO A 5 -12.00 -17.99 -12.98
CA PRO A 5 -11.41 -18.72 -11.87
C PRO A 5 -10.73 -17.77 -10.88
N TRP A 6 -10.22 -16.62 -11.32
CA TRP A 6 -9.40 -15.74 -10.48
C TRP A 6 -10.19 -14.69 -9.71
N LEU A 7 -11.41 -14.36 -10.14
CA LEU A 7 -12.20 -13.29 -9.56
C LEU A 7 -13.65 -13.72 -9.26
N ARG A 8 -14.12 -13.40 -8.06
CA ARG A 8 -15.52 -13.51 -7.67
C ARG A 8 -16.17 -12.13 -7.68
N ARG A 9 -17.27 -12.00 -8.42
CA ARG A 9 -18.06 -10.78 -8.48
C ARG A 9 -19.16 -10.84 -7.43
N TYR A 10 -19.22 -9.86 -6.54
CA TYR A 10 -20.26 -9.78 -5.50
C TYR A 10 -21.12 -8.54 -5.70
N GLY A 11 -22.43 -8.72 -5.57
CA GLY A 11 -23.40 -7.62 -5.67
C GLY A 11 -23.74 -7.12 -7.07
N GLY A 12 -23.19 -7.73 -8.13
CA GLY A 12 -23.51 -7.54 -9.57
C GLY A 12 -24.10 -6.17 -9.95
N ARG A 13 -23.25 -5.21 -10.34
CA ARG A 13 -23.66 -3.82 -10.62
C ARG A 13 -23.20 -3.40 -12.02
N PRO A 14 -23.94 -3.76 -13.09
CA PRO A 14 -23.52 -3.50 -14.46
C PRO A 14 -23.32 -2.01 -14.75
N ASP A 15 -24.08 -1.13 -14.08
CA ASP A 15 -24.03 0.33 -14.24
C ASP A 15 -23.04 1.02 -13.28
N ALA A 16 -22.29 0.26 -12.48
CA ALA A 16 -21.31 0.84 -11.57
C ALA A 16 -20.23 1.60 -12.35
N ARG A 17 -19.92 2.82 -11.90
CA ARG A 17 -18.94 3.70 -12.56
C ARG A 17 -17.51 3.40 -12.14
N ARG A 18 -17.32 2.66 -11.05
CA ARG A 18 -16.03 2.31 -10.47
C ARG A 18 -15.99 0.83 -10.16
N LEU A 19 -14.81 0.24 -10.25
CA LEU A 19 -14.58 -1.14 -9.86
C LEU A 19 -13.66 -1.19 -8.65
N LEU A 20 -14.02 -1.97 -7.63
CA LEU A 20 -13.18 -2.30 -6.49
C LEU A 20 -12.63 -3.71 -6.64
N LEU A 21 -11.31 -3.83 -6.72
CA LEU A 21 -10.58 -5.10 -6.63
C LEU A 21 -10.15 -5.35 -5.19
N CYS A 22 -10.54 -6.48 -4.61
CA CYS A 22 -10.16 -6.87 -3.25
C CYS A 22 -9.24 -8.10 -3.23
N PHE A 23 -8.13 -8.02 -2.49
CA PHE A 23 -7.11 -9.06 -2.39
C PHE A 23 -7.03 -9.61 -0.95
N PRO A 24 -7.38 -10.90 -0.73
CA PRO A 24 -7.37 -11.51 0.60
C PRO A 24 -5.97 -11.62 1.23
N HIS A 25 -5.94 -11.73 2.56
CA HIS A 25 -4.80 -12.08 3.38
C HIS A 25 -4.36 -13.55 3.19
N ALA A 26 -3.25 -13.95 3.81
CA ALA A 26 -2.75 -15.33 3.79
C ALA A 26 -3.76 -16.29 4.42
N GLY A 27 -4.11 -17.38 3.73
CA GLY A 27 -5.18 -18.29 4.13
C GLY A 27 -6.60 -17.78 3.83
N GLY A 28 -6.76 -16.49 3.52
CA GLY A 28 -8.04 -15.89 3.17
C GLY A 28 -8.54 -16.30 1.78
N ALA A 29 -9.83 -16.07 1.54
CA ALA A 29 -10.49 -16.35 0.27
C ALA A 29 -11.39 -15.18 -0.16
N ALA A 30 -11.88 -15.22 -1.41
CA ALA A 30 -12.70 -14.14 -1.95
C ALA A 30 -13.98 -13.90 -1.12
N SER A 31 -14.54 -14.96 -0.51
CA SER A 31 -15.74 -14.89 0.32
C SER A 31 -15.63 -13.93 1.52
N ALA A 32 -14.42 -13.63 2.01
CA ALA A 32 -14.19 -12.64 3.06
C ALA A 32 -14.75 -11.25 2.70
N TYR A 33 -14.85 -10.95 1.39
CA TYR A 33 -15.37 -9.69 0.87
C TYR A 33 -16.85 -9.77 0.44
N ARG A 34 -17.52 -10.93 0.57
CA ARG A 34 -18.91 -11.09 0.14
C ARG A 34 -19.85 -10.10 0.83
N GLY A 35 -19.67 -9.92 2.14
CA GLY A 35 -20.49 -9.01 2.95
C GLY A 35 -20.31 -7.54 2.57
N TRP A 36 -19.15 -7.17 2.00
CA TRP A 36 -18.84 -5.77 1.65
C TRP A 36 -19.79 -5.22 0.60
N ALA A 37 -20.29 -6.06 -0.32
CA ALA A 37 -21.19 -5.65 -1.39
C ALA A 37 -22.45 -4.92 -0.89
N ALA A 38 -22.94 -5.26 0.32
CA ALA A 38 -24.09 -4.60 0.92
C ALA A 38 -23.77 -3.17 1.44
N HIS A 39 -22.51 -2.87 1.72
CA HIS A 39 -22.06 -1.58 2.26
C HIS A 39 -21.52 -0.63 1.19
N LEU A 40 -21.21 -1.15 0.00
CA LEU A 40 -20.62 -0.33 -1.06
C LEU A 40 -21.62 0.64 -1.68
N PRO A 41 -21.21 1.89 -1.97
CA PRO A 41 -22.00 2.83 -2.75
C PRO A 41 -22.46 2.23 -4.08
N PRO A 42 -23.67 2.56 -4.59
CA PRO A 42 -24.26 1.91 -5.76
C PRO A 42 -23.43 2.05 -7.03
N ASP A 43 -22.52 3.03 -7.10
CA ASP A 43 -21.65 3.25 -8.24
C ASP A 43 -20.33 2.45 -8.20
N VAL A 44 -20.14 1.56 -7.21
CA VAL A 44 -18.97 0.70 -7.05
C VAL A 44 -19.35 -0.78 -7.19
N GLU A 45 -18.77 -1.48 -8.16
CA GLU A 45 -18.86 -2.95 -8.27
C GLU A 45 -17.67 -3.60 -7.55
N LEU A 46 -17.84 -4.77 -6.93
CA LEU A 46 -16.78 -5.47 -6.19
C LEU A 46 -16.40 -6.78 -6.86
N TRP A 47 -15.11 -6.91 -7.18
CA TRP A 47 -14.48 -8.17 -7.59
C TRP A 47 -13.41 -8.55 -6.57
N ALA A 48 -13.49 -9.76 -6.01
CA ALA A 48 -12.55 -10.28 -5.03
C ALA A 48 -11.70 -11.41 -5.61
N ALA A 49 -10.40 -11.38 -5.35
CA ALA A 49 -9.46 -12.40 -5.83
C ALA A 49 -9.66 -13.76 -5.14
N GLN A 50 -9.70 -14.82 -5.94
CA GLN A 50 -9.75 -16.21 -5.51
C GLN A 50 -8.45 -16.91 -5.90
N TYR A 51 -7.46 -16.92 -5.00
CA TYR A 51 -6.21 -17.64 -5.24
C TYR A 51 -6.44 -19.15 -5.35
N PRO A 52 -5.58 -19.91 -6.06
CA PRO A 52 -5.64 -21.36 -6.09
C PRO A 52 -5.55 -22.02 -4.70
N GLY A 53 -6.03 -23.25 -4.60
CA GLY A 53 -5.97 -24.06 -3.38
C GLY A 53 -6.94 -23.67 -2.29
N ARG A 54 -8.04 -22.97 -2.61
CA ARG A 54 -9.08 -22.62 -1.62
C ARG A 54 -10.47 -22.56 -2.22
N GLU A 55 -11.47 -22.86 -1.39
CA GLU A 55 -12.90 -22.89 -1.75
C GLU A 55 -13.15 -23.67 -3.05
N ASN A 56 -13.78 -23.06 -4.06
CA ASN A 56 -14.06 -23.73 -5.33
C ASN A 56 -12.82 -24.03 -6.18
N ARG A 57 -11.63 -23.58 -5.76
CA ARG A 57 -10.33 -23.87 -6.38
C ARG A 57 -9.45 -24.77 -5.50
N ILE A 58 -10.03 -25.44 -4.50
CA ILE A 58 -9.29 -26.23 -3.51
C ILE A 58 -8.41 -27.33 -4.12
N ALA A 59 -8.83 -27.89 -5.26
CA ALA A 59 -8.10 -28.94 -5.96
C ALA A 59 -7.01 -28.41 -6.93
N GLU A 60 -6.93 -27.09 -7.13
CA GLU A 60 -5.94 -26.50 -8.03
C GLU A 60 -4.56 -26.41 -7.36
N PRO A 61 -3.46 -26.60 -8.11
CA PRO A 61 -2.11 -26.42 -7.59
C PRO A 61 -1.91 -25.03 -6.99
N LEU A 62 -1.17 -24.98 -5.87
CA LEU A 62 -0.78 -23.73 -5.22
C LEU A 62 0.22 -22.96 -6.10
N VAL A 63 0.23 -21.63 -5.97
CA VAL A 63 1.16 -20.77 -6.72
C VAL A 63 2.50 -20.71 -6.00
N ASP A 64 3.59 -20.80 -6.76
CA ASP A 64 4.95 -20.93 -6.22
C ASP A 64 5.61 -19.60 -5.84
N THR A 65 5.30 -18.50 -6.54
CA THR A 65 5.93 -17.18 -6.32
C THR A 65 4.91 -16.04 -6.32
N MET A 66 5.26 -14.94 -5.65
CA MET A 66 4.43 -13.72 -5.65
C MET A 66 4.26 -13.20 -7.08
N ASP A 67 5.33 -13.17 -7.88
CA ASP A 67 5.25 -12.71 -9.27
C ASP A 67 4.29 -13.55 -10.11
N ALA A 68 4.36 -14.89 -10.02
CA ALA A 68 3.45 -15.76 -10.74
C ALA A 68 1.97 -15.55 -10.32
N LEU A 69 1.74 -15.28 -9.02
CA LEU A 69 0.40 -14.97 -8.52
C LEU A 69 -0.13 -13.66 -9.11
N VAL A 70 0.68 -12.61 -9.06
CA VAL A 70 0.29 -11.27 -9.51
C VAL A 70 0.16 -11.23 -11.03
N ASP A 71 1.06 -11.86 -11.79
CA ASP A 71 1.00 -11.96 -13.25
C ASP A 71 -0.30 -12.65 -13.70
N ALA A 72 -0.66 -13.75 -13.04
CA ALA A 72 -1.90 -14.46 -13.35
C ALA A 72 -3.15 -13.63 -13.01
N LEU A 73 -3.15 -12.90 -11.89
CA LEU A 73 -4.23 -11.99 -11.51
C LEU A 73 -4.39 -10.84 -12.52
N VAL A 74 -3.28 -10.21 -12.90
CA VAL A 74 -3.26 -9.10 -13.88
C VAL A 74 -3.75 -9.58 -15.25
N ALA A 75 -3.24 -10.72 -15.73
CA ALA A 75 -3.67 -11.31 -17.00
C ALA A 75 -5.16 -11.68 -17.02
N ALA A 76 -5.73 -12.05 -15.86
CA ALA A 76 -7.15 -12.37 -15.73
C ALA A 76 -8.03 -11.11 -15.65
N VAL A 77 -7.58 -10.05 -14.96
CA VAL A 77 -8.41 -8.87 -14.68
C VAL A 77 -8.31 -7.80 -15.76
N GLU A 78 -7.10 -7.49 -16.24
CA GLU A 78 -6.83 -6.32 -17.09
C GLU A 78 -7.75 -6.22 -18.32
N PRO A 79 -7.98 -7.30 -19.09
CA PRO A 79 -8.81 -7.23 -20.29
C PRO A 79 -10.27 -6.90 -20.01
N ALA A 80 -10.74 -7.13 -18.77
CA ALA A 80 -12.11 -6.87 -18.34
C ALA A 80 -12.27 -5.50 -17.67
N LEU A 81 -11.18 -4.76 -17.45
CA LEU A 81 -11.24 -3.42 -16.87
C LEU A 81 -11.70 -2.44 -17.96
N ASP A 82 -12.75 -1.68 -17.68
CA ASP A 82 -13.34 -0.68 -18.60
C ASP A 82 -13.63 0.66 -17.90
N ARG A 83 -13.36 0.75 -16.60
CA ARG A 83 -13.72 1.88 -15.72
C ARG A 83 -12.63 2.13 -14.68
N PRO A 84 -12.63 3.30 -13.99
CA PRO A 84 -11.70 3.58 -12.91
C PRO A 84 -11.66 2.49 -11.83
N VAL A 85 -10.46 2.12 -11.42
CA VAL A 85 -10.23 1.02 -10.48
C VAL A 85 -9.79 1.55 -9.11
N LEU A 86 -10.44 1.03 -8.07
CA LEU A 86 -10.05 1.10 -6.68
C LEU A 86 -9.46 -0.26 -6.31
N ILE A 87 -8.37 -0.28 -5.59
CA ILE A 87 -7.73 -1.52 -5.13
C ILE A 87 -7.71 -1.53 -3.61
N PHE A 88 -8.10 -2.64 -3.00
CA PHE A 88 -7.96 -2.91 -1.58
C PHE A 88 -7.21 -4.23 -1.36
N GLY A 89 -6.26 -4.25 -0.44
CA GLY A 89 -5.58 -5.46 -0.03
C GLY A 89 -5.31 -5.47 1.46
N HIS A 90 -5.55 -6.63 2.10
CA HIS A 90 -5.33 -6.81 3.54
C HIS A 90 -4.19 -7.79 3.81
N SER A 91 -3.27 -7.43 4.71
CA SER A 91 -2.10 -8.24 5.07
C SER A 91 -1.31 -8.67 3.82
N MET A 92 -1.11 -9.97 3.56
CA MET A 92 -0.53 -10.47 2.29
C MET A 92 -1.21 -9.85 1.05
N GLY A 93 -2.52 -9.71 1.09
CA GLY A 93 -3.30 -9.08 0.04
C GLY A 93 -2.94 -7.62 -0.21
N GLY A 94 -2.42 -6.90 0.80
CA GLY A 94 -1.86 -5.56 0.63
C GLY A 94 -0.61 -5.57 -0.27
N SER A 95 0.27 -6.55 -0.10
CA SER A 95 1.41 -6.74 -1.00
C SER A 95 0.98 -7.15 -2.41
N VAL A 96 0.00 -8.06 -2.53
CA VAL A 96 -0.59 -8.42 -3.83
C VAL A 96 -1.22 -7.19 -4.51
N ALA A 97 -1.98 -6.39 -3.77
CA ALA A 97 -2.61 -5.17 -4.24
C ALA A 97 -1.59 -4.16 -4.79
N HIS A 98 -0.47 -3.96 -4.08
CA HIS A 98 0.61 -3.09 -4.52
C HIS A 98 1.25 -3.57 -5.82
N GLU A 99 1.60 -4.86 -5.90
CA GLU A 99 2.20 -5.47 -7.09
C GLU A 99 1.25 -5.47 -8.29
N VAL A 100 -0.05 -5.68 -8.08
CA VAL A 100 -1.09 -5.55 -9.11
C VAL A 100 -1.20 -4.10 -9.57
N ALA A 101 -1.19 -3.13 -8.66
CA ALA A 101 -1.25 -1.71 -9.00
C ALA A 101 -0.05 -1.28 -9.85
N ILE A 102 1.16 -1.75 -9.53
CA ILE A 102 2.37 -1.50 -10.32
C ILE A 102 2.21 -2.01 -11.75
N ARG A 103 1.82 -3.29 -11.91
CA ARG A 103 1.65 -3.89 -13.24
C ARG A 103 0.53 -3.24 -14.04
N LEU A 104 -0.59 -2.90 -13.39
CA LEU A 104 -1.70 -2.19 -14.05
C LEU A 104 -1.33 -0.75 -14.43
N ALA A 105 -0.57 -0.03 -13.60
CA ALA A 105 -0.12 1.33 -13.92
C ALA A 105 0.81 1.34 -15.15
N ALA A 106 1.65 0.32 -15.31
CA ALA A 106 2.51 0.16 -16.48
C ALA A 106 1.71 -0.14 -17.77
N LEU A 107 0.66 -0.97 -17.67
CA LEU A 107 -0.18 -1.35 -18.81
C LEU A 107 -1.19 -0.25 -19.18
N ARG A 108 -1.79 0.39 -18.17
CA ARG A 108 -2.94 1.28 -18.28
C ARG A 108 -2.77 2.50 -17.35
N PRO A 109 -1.89 3.46 -17.68
CA PRO A 109 -1.64 4.63 -16.83
C PRO A 109 -2.93 5.38 -16.46
N GLY A 110 -3.07 5.73 -15.18
CA GLY A 110 -4.24 6.44 -14.65
C GLY A 110 -5.52 5.61 -14.50
N LEU A 111 -5.50 4.31 -14.79
CA LEU A 111 -6.66 3.43 -14.56
C LEU A 111 -6.94 3.23 -13.08
N VAL A 112 -5.89 2.95 -12.29
CA VAL A 112 -5.98 2.81 -10.84
C VAL A 112 -6.05 4.21 -10.23
N ARG A 113 -7.15 4.54 -9.56
CA ARG A 113 -7.38 5.85 -8.95
C ARG A 113 -7.06 5.88 -7.46
N ARG A 114 -7.22 4.75 -6.79
CA ARG A 114 -6.95 4.60 -5.37
C ARG A 114 -6.40 3.23 -5.07
N LEU A 115 -5.34 3.18 -4.28
CA LEU A 115 -4.77 1.98 -3.70
C LEU A 115 -4.93 2.07 -2.18
N VAL A 116 -5.57 1.07 -1.58
CA VAL A 116 -5.75 0.96 -0.14
C VAL A 116 -5.01 -0.25 0.38
N ILE A 117 -4.01 -0.01 1.21
CA ILE A 117 -3.20 -1.04 1.86
C ILE A 117 -3.62 -1.14 3.32
N SER A 118 -4.02 -2.35 3.74
CA SER A 118 -4.47 -2.61 5.11
C SER A 118 -3.56 -3.62 5.79
N ALA A 119 -3.10 -3.29 7.00
CA ALA A 119 -2.29 -4.17 7.86
C ALA A 119 -1.03 -4.73 7.16
N ARG A 120 -0.29 -3.87 6.44
CA ARG A 120 0.97 -4.25 5.78
C ARG A 120 2.04 -3.16 5.91
N PRO A 121 3.30 -3.51 6.23
CA PRO A 121 4.41 -2.55 6.24
C PRO A 121 4.73 -2.07 4.82
N ALA A 122 5.33 -0.89 4.73
CA ALA A 122 5.82 -0.34 3.47
C ALA A 122 6.94 -1.20 2.87
N PRO A 123 7.16 -1.17 1.53
CA PRO A 123 8.25 -1.88 0.88
C PRO A 123 9.61 -1.64 1.54
N ALA A 124 9.92 -0.40 1.92
CA ALA A 124 11.17 -0.02 2.57
C ALA A 124 11.32 -0.52 4.02
N ALA A 125 10.20 -0.82 4.70
CA ALA A 125 10.20 -1.34 6.06
C ALA A 125 10.19 -2.88 6.11
N TRP A 126 10.12 -3.53 4.94
CA TRP A 126 10.11 -4.99 4.87
C TRP A 126 11.46 -5.56 5.30
N THR A 127 11.39 -6.52 6.23
CA THR A 127 12.55 -7.30 6.67
C THR A 127 12.18 -8.79 6.72
N PRO A 128 13.11 -9.69 6.39
CA PRO A 128 12.88 -11.12 6.56
C PRO A 128 12.69 -11.45 8.05
N ARG A 129 11.70 -12.29 8.37
CA ARG A 129 11.55 -12.84 9.72
C ARG A 129 12.72 -13.77 10.03
N ALA A 130 13.28 -13.64 11.24
CA ALA A 130 14.36 -14.52 11.72
C ALA A 130 13.90 -15.99 11.84
N ASP A 131 12.65 -16.19 12.27
CA ASP A 131 11.97 -17.48 12.31
C ASP A 131 10.71 -17.44 11.42
N PRO A 132 10.82 -17.76 10.12
CA PRO A 132 9.70 -17.71 9.18
C PRO A 132 8.61 -18.73 9.52
N VAL A 133 7.36 -18.29 9.54
CA VAL A 133 6.19 -19.10 9.91
C VAL A 133 6.07 -20.32 8.99
N HIS A 134 6.32 -20.15 7.69
CA HIS A 134 6.21 -21.27 6.74
C HIS A 134 7.17 -22.44 7.00
N ARG A 135 8.21 -22.24 7.83
CA ARG A 135 9.21 -23.25 8.21
C ARG A 135 8.95 -23.89 9.57
N ARG A 136 8.02 -23.35 10.36
CA ARG A 136 7.60 -23.95 11.64
C ARG A 136 6.88 -25.27 11.41
N ASP A 137 6.71 -26.07 12.45
CA ASP A 137 5.81 -27.23 12.37
C ASP A 137 4.34 -26.79 12.18
N ASP A 138 3.45 -27.77 12.06
CA ASP A 138 2.03 -27.50 11.80
C ASP A 138 1.36 -26.76 12.97
N ASP A 139 1.77 -27.03 14.21
CA ASP A 139 1.22 -26.34 15.39
C ASP A 139 1.73 -24.88 15.46
N GLY A 140 2.97 -24.62 15.07
CA GLY A 140 3.54 -23.28 14.99
C GLY A 140 2.89 -22.39 13.94
N VAL A 141 2.46 -22.95 12.80
CA VAL A 141 1.66 -22.20 11.80
C VAL A 141 0.27 -21.88 12.34
N VAL A 142 -0.40 -22.85 12.99
CA VAL A 142 -1.73 -22.63 13.60
C VAL A 142 -1.64 -21.59 14.73
N ALA A 143 -0.58 -21.62 15.53
CA ALA A 143 -0.34 -20.65 16.58
C ALA A 143 -0.20 -19.22 16.02
N GLU A 144 0.52 -19.05 14.91
CA GLU A 144 0.61 -17.75 14.24
C GLU A 144 -0.76 -17.26 13.74
N VAL A 145 -1.53 -18.11 13.07
CA VAL A 145 -2.88 -17.74 12.58
C VAL A 145 -3.75 -17.23 13.73
N ARG A 146 -3.72 -17.92 14.88
CA ARG A 146 -4.46 -17.51 16.08
C ARG A 146 -3.92 -16.22 16.67
N ALA A 147 -2.60 -16.03 16.71
CA ALA A 147 -1.96 -14.83 17.25
C ALA A 147 -2.28 -13.58 16.42
N LEU A 148 -2.47 -13.73 15.10
CA LEU A 148 -2.91 -12.65 14.23
C LEU A 148 -4.41 -12.33 14.38
N GLY A 149 -5.18 -13.05 15.20
CA GLY A 149 -6.64 -12.88 15.27
C GLY A 149 -7.40 -13.56 14.12
N GLY A 150 -6.73 -14.41 13.34
CA GLY A 150 -7.37 -15.19 12.29
C GLY A 150 -8.23 -16.31 12.86
N SER A 151 -9.30 -16.70 12.14
CA SER A 151 -10.13 -17.83 12.55
C SER A 151 -9.35 -19.14 12.46
N ALA A 152 -8.88 -19.63 13.61
CA ALA A 152 -8.21 -20.91 13.75
C ALA A 152 -9.17 -22.06 14.12
N ASP A 153 -10.47 -21.78 14.26
CA ASP A 153 -11.47 -22.77 14.71
C ASP A 153 -11.59 -23.94 13.74
N ALA A 154 -11.56 -23.65 12.43
CA ALA A 154 -11.52 -24.68 11.39
C ALA A 154 -10.25 -25.55 11.46
N LEU A 155 -9.15 -25.03 12.00
CA LEU A 155 -7.89 -25.76 12.14
C LEU A 155 -7.87 -26.67 13.39
N ALA A 156 -8.90 -26.59 14.25
CA ALA A 156 -9.07 -27.52 15.36
C ALA A 156 -9.62 -28.88 14.88
N ASP A 157 -10.33 -28.92 13.75
CA ASP A 157 -10.78 -30.16 13.12
C ASP A 157 -9.63 -30.78 12.30
N PRO A 158 -9.24 -32.05 12.53
CA PRO A 158 -8.10 -32.66 11.84
C PRO A 158 -8.25 -32.76 10.31
N GLN A 159 -9.47 -32.96 9.80
CA GLN A 159 -9.72 -33.10 8.36
C GLN A 159 -9.61 -31.74 7.68
N LEU A 160 -10.24 -30.71 8.26
CA LEU A 160 -10.13 -29.34 7.77
C LEU A 160 -8.70 -28.81 7.91
N ARG A 161 -8.00 -29.13 9.02
CA ARG A 161 -6.60 -28.79 9.21
C ARG A 161 -5.72 -29.37 8.10
N ALA A 162 -5.85 -30.67 7.81
CA ALA A 162 -5.08 -31.33 6.73
C ALA A 162 -5.35 -30.70 5.35
N LEU A 163 -6.56 -30.20 5.14
CA LEU A 163 -6.97 -29.54 3.90
C LEU A 163 -6.45 -28.10 3.77
N LEU A 164 -6.55 -27.31 4.85
CA LEU A 164 -6.29 -25.86 4.83
C LEU A 164 -4.84 -25.49 5.14
N LEU A 165 -4.14 -26.29 5.93
CA LEU A 165 -2.80 -25.92 6.38
C LEU A 165 -1.76 -25.83 5.23
N PRO A 166 -1.80 -26.70 4.20
CA PRO A 166 -0.91 -26.55 3.04
C PRO A 166 -1.05 -25.20 2.32
N MET A 167 -2.29 -24.72 2.11
CA MET A 167 -2.53 -23.42 1.46
C MET A 167 -2.09 -22.24 2.34
N ILE A 168 -2.37 -22.29 3.65
CA ILE A 168 -1.97 -21.25 4.60
C ILE A 168 -0.44 -21.15 4.67
N ARG A 169 0.24 -22.30 4.81
CA ARG A 169 1.70 -22.39 4.83
C ARG A 169 2.31 -21.85 3.54
N ASN A 170 1.70 -22.15 2.39
CA ASN A 170 2.15 -21.62 1.12
C ASN A 170 2.03 -20.10 1.04
N ASP A 171 0.92 -19.53 1.49
CA ASP A 171 0.72 -18.08 1.49
C ASP A 171 1.73 -17.36 2.42
N PHE A 172 2.00 -17.93 3.61
CA PHE A 172 3.11 -17.45 4.45
C PHE A 172 4.46 -17.53 3.73
N ARG A 173 4.74 -18.64 3.04
CA ARG A 173 5.96 -18.78 2.24
C ARG A 173 6.06 -17.68 1.19
N LEU A 174 4.98 -17.38 0.46
CA LEU A 174 4.96 -16.32 -0.55
C LEU A 174 5.33 -14.97 0.07
N ILE A 175 4.64 -14.57 1.14
CA ILE A 175 4.83 -13.23 1.74
C ILE A 175 6.14 -13.07 2.52
N GLU A 176 6.71 -14.17 3.03
CA GLU A 176 7.98 -14.17 3.77
C GLU A 176 9.21 -14.29 2.86
N THR A 177 9.05 -14.81 1.63
CA THR A 177 10.17 -15.02 0.70
C THR A 177 10.25 -13.98 -0.41
N TYR A 178 9.14 -13.32 -0.76
CA TYR A 178 9.16 -12.28 -1.78
C TYR A 178 9.96 -11.04 -1.34
N ARG A 179 10.44 -10.27 -2.32
CA ARG A 179 11.05 -8.96 -2.10
C ARG A 179 10.08 -7.89 -2.62
N PRO A 180 9.59 -6.97 -1.77
CA PRO A 180 8.70 -5.91 -2.22
C PRO A 180 9.33 -5.02 -3.29
N ASN A 181 8.56 -4.72 -4.32
CA ASN A 181 8.97 -3.73 -5.32
C ASN A 181 8.90 -2.31 -4.72
N PRO A 182 9.99 -1.51 -4.78
CA PRO A 182 10.02 -0.14 -4.26
C PRO A 182 9.47 0.91 -5.25
N ALA A 183 8.77 0.50 -6.32
CA ALA A 183 8.22 1.40 -7.32
C ALA A 183 7.31 2.48 -6.72
N VAL A 184 7.37 3.67 -7.31
CA VAL A 184 6.53 4.82 -6.94
C VAL A 184 5.40 4.95 -7.95
N LEU A 185 4.16 5.05 -7.47
CA LEU A 185 2.95 5.14 -8.30
C LEU A 185 2.33 6.54 -8.28
N ASP A 186 1.75 7.00 -9.40
CA ASP A 186 0.87 8.19 -9.40
C ASP A 186 -0.57 7.77 -9.05
N VAL A 187 -0.81 7.46 -7.77
CA VAL A 187 -2.11 6.98 -7.26
C VAL A 187 -2.43 7.58 -5.90
N GLU A 188 -3.70 7.81 -5.60
CA GLU A 188 -4.09 8.09 -4.22
C GLU A 188 -3.85 6.84 -3.36
N LEU A 189 -2.94 6.93 -2.39
CA LEU A 189 -2.56 5.83 -1.52
C LEU A 189 -3.12 6.05 -0.12
N VAL A 190 -3.95 5.11 0.33
CA VAL A 190 -4.49 5.09 1.69
C VAL A 190 -3.94 3.90 2.43
N VAL A 191 -3.43 4.12 3.63
CA VAL A 191 -2.93 3.05 4.51
C VAL A 191 -3.79 2.97 5.76
N LEU A 192 -4.23 1.75 6.08
CA LEU A 192 -5.05 1.45 7.23
C LEU A 192 -4.27 0.51 8.18
N ALA A 193 -4.20 0.84 9.47
CA ALA A 193 -3.52 0.05 10.50
C ALA A 193 -4.40 -0.12 11.74
N GLY A 194 -4.20 -1.22 12.48
CA GLY A 194 -4.83 -1.45 13.78
C GLY A 194 -3.97 -0.87 14.91
N THR A 195 -4.58 -0.41 16.00
CA THR A 195 -3.86 0.05 17.20
C THR A 195 -3.11 -1.08 17.90
N ASP A 196 -3.67 -2.28 17.86
CA ASP A 196 -3.23 -3.44 18.64
C ASP A 196 -2.69 -4.56 17.73
N ASP A 197 -2.37 -4.24 16.46
CA ASP A 197 -1.78 -5.18 15.52
C ASP A 197 -0.33 -5.52 15.92
N VAL A 198 -0.17 -6.65 16.59
CA VAL A 198 1.13 -7.16 17.05
C VAL A 198 2.10 -7.50 15.91
N SER A 199 1.61 -7.65 14.68
CA SER A 199 2.42 -7.99 13.53
C SER A 199 2.97 -6.77 12.78
N LEU A 200 2.45 -5.58 13.07
CA LEU A 200 2.76 -4.36 12.36
C LEU A 200 2.72 -3.15 13.31
N PRO A 201 3.90 -2.68 13.77
CA PRO A 201 3.99 -1.39 14.43
C PRO A 201 3.40 -0.30 13.54
N VAL A 202 2.51 0.53 14.09
CA VAL A 202 1.86 1.62 13.36
C VAL A 202 2.88 2.58 12.71
N ALA A 203 4.04 2.77 13.33
CA ALA A 203 5.12 3.61 12.78
C ALA A 203 5.62 3.11 11.41
N ASP A 204 5.67 1.79 11.19
CA ASP A 204 6.19 1.17 9.96
C ASP A 204 5.26 1.37 8.75
N THR A 205 4.09 1.95 8.97
CA THR A 205 3.14 2.29 7.90
C THR A 205 3.36 3.68 7.32
N ALA A 206 4.14 4.55 7.97
CA ALA A 206 4.44 5.89 7.46
C ALA A 206 5.27 5.85 6.18
N GLY A 207 6.16 4.87 6.03
CA GLY A 207 7.04 4.71 4.86
C GLY A 207 6.30 4.46 3.54
N TRP A 208 5.00 4.17 3.57
CA TRP A 208 4.17 4.07 2.37
C TRP A 208 4.04 5.41 1.64
N SER A 209 4.25 6.56 2.30
CA SER A 209 4.23 7.86 1.62
C SER A 209 5.25 7.93 0.47
N ALA A 210 6.38 7.23 0.59
CA ALA A 210 7.42 7.17 -0.44
C ALA A 210 7.05 6.29 -1.65
N ALA A 211 5.97 5.50 -1.58
CA ALA A 211 5.51 4.64 -2.67
C ALA A 211 4.51 5.33 -3.60
N THR A 212 4.19 6.61 -3.38
CA THR A 212 3.30 7.37 -4.26
C THR A 212 3.75 8.80 -4.50
N THR A 213 3.50 9.32 -5.70
CA THR A 213 3.53 10.77 -5.99
C THR A 213 2.15 11.43 -5.85
N GLY A 214 1.10 10.61 -5.68
CA GLY A 214 -0.26 11.06 -5.43
C GLY A 214 -0.49 11.44 -3.96
N ARG A 215 -1.76 11.70 -3.61
CA ARG A 215 -2.12 11.95 -2.21
C ARG A 215 -1.86 10.70 -1.37
N PHE A 216 -1.28 10.91 -0.19
CA PHE A 216 -1.10 9.90 0.82
C PHE A 216 -1.95 10.20 2.05
N ALA A 217 -2.67 9.20 2.54
CA ALA A 217 -3.41 9.28 3.79
C ALA A 217 -3.16 8.02 4.63
N ARG A 218 -2.98 8.20 5.94
CA ARG A 218 -2.83 7.12 6.90
C ARG A 218 -3.94 7.21 7.94
N HIS A 219 -4.59 6.09 8.22
CA HIS A 219 -5.63 5.98 9.25
C HIS A 219 -5.33 4.81 10.16
N VAL A 220 -5.48 5.05 11.47
CA VAL A 220 -5.31 4.05 12.51
C VAL A 220 -6.68 3.80 13.13
N LEU A 221 -7.11 2.55 13.15
CA LEU A 221 -8.39 2.10 13.67
C LEU A 221 -8.15 1.26 14.92
N ALA A 222 -9.11 1.27 15.84
CA ALA A 222 -9.01 0.43 17.03
C ALA A 222 -9.05 -1.06 16.64
N GLY A 223 -8.26 -1.89 17.32
CA GLY A 223 -8.29 -3.34 17.14
C GLY A 223 -6.98 -3.94 16.64
N ASP A 224 -7.00 -5.27 16.52
CA ASP A 224 -5.86 -6.11 16.17
C ASP A 224 -5.60 -6.14 14.65
N HIS A 225 -4.88 -7.14 14.16
CA HIS A 225 -4.60 -7.32 12.73
C HIS A 225 -5.89 -7.35 11.88
N PHE A 226 -7.01 -7.85 12.43
CA PHE A 226 -8.30 -7.95 11.75
C PHE A 226 -9.32 -6.89 12.22
N TYR A 227 -8.86 -5.71 12.64
CA TYR A 227 -9.71 -4.53 12.97
C TYR A 227 -10.80 -4.24 11.92
N LEU A 228 -10.55 -4.60 10.65
CA LEU A 228 -11.46 -4.29 9.54
C LEU A 228 -12.84 -4.94 9.68
N HIS A 229 -12.97 -5.99 10.49
CA HIS A 229 -14.26 -6.64 10.75
C HIS A 229 -15.16 -5.77 11.62
N ASP A 230 -14.60 -5.18 12.68
CA ASP A 230 -15.34 -4.32 13.60
C ASP A 230 -15.55 -2.91 13.04
N HIS A 231 -14.66 -2.48 12.15
CA HIS A 231 -14.66 -1.15 11.54
C HIS A 231 -15.09 -1.14 10.08
N LEU A 232 -15.85 -2.14 9.62
CA LEU A 232 -16.20 -2.30 8.20
C LEU A 232 -16.83 -1.02 7.57
N PRO A 233 -17.79 -0.32 8.19
CA PRO A 233 -18.34 0.91 7.60
C PRO A 233 -17.28 1.99 7.37
N GLU A 234 -16.34 2.16 8.30
CA GLU A 234 -15.26 3.13 8.17
C GLU A 234 -14.27 2.69 7.09
N VAL A 235 -13.89 1.41 7.05
CA VAL A 235 -13.02 0.85 6.00
C VAL A 235 -13.63 1.08 4.61
N ILE A 236 -14.92 0.79 4.43
CA ILE A 236 -15.64 1.03 3.17
C ILE A 236 -15.62 2.50 2.79
N ALA A 237 -15.83 3.41 3.75
CA ALA A 237 -15.75 4.84 3.50
C ALA A 237 -14.35 5.27 3.02
N ARG A 238 -13.27 4.75 3.62
CA ARG A 238 -11.89 5.05 3.17
C ARG A 238 -11.57 4.46 1.80
N VAL A 239 -12.11 3.28 1.49
CA VAL A 239 -11.93 2.61 0.19
C VAL A 239 -12.68 3.31 -0.93
N THR A 240 -13.88 3.79 -0.65
CA THR A 240 -14.81 4.28 -1.69
C THR A 240 -15.02 5.79 -1.68
N ALA A 241 -14.36 6.51 -0.76
CA ALA A 241 -14.37 7.97 -0.72
C ALA A 241 -14.15 8.51 -2.13
N PRO A 242 -14.90 9.55 -2.54
CA PRO A 242 -14.64 10.23 -3.80
C PRO A 242 -13.16 10.57 -3.84
N ALA A 243 -12.50 10.27 -4.96
CA ALA A 243 -11.24 10.93 -5.21
C ALA A 243 -11.57 12.41 -5.21
N GLU A 244 -11.13 13.15 -4.18
CA GLU A 244 -11.19 14.60 -4.24
C GLU A 244 -10.56 14.97 -5.56
N THR A 245 -11.30 15.65 -6.42
CA THR A 245 -10.80 16.06 -7.72
C THR A 245 -9.40 16.61 -7.50
N ARG A 246 -8.40 16.10 -8.24
CA ARG A 246 -7.26 16.94 -8.57
C ARG A 246 -7.94 18.18 -9.15
N SER A 247 -7.99 19.27 -8.38
CA SER A 247 -8.10 20.57 -9.03
C SER A 247 -7.05 20.52 -10.12
N PRO A 248 -7.36 20.89 -11.37
CA PRO A 248 -6.33 21.07 -12.37
C PRO A 248 -5.40 22.12 -11.78
N HIS A 249 -4.34 21.67 -11.11
CA HIS A 249 -3.31 22.56 -10.69
C HIS A 249 -2.71 23.02 -12.02
N PRO A 250 -2.74 24.33 -12.32
CA PRO A 250 -1.98 24.82 -13.45
C PRO A 250 -0.54 24.33 -13.30
N MET A 251 0.18 24.20 -14.40
CA MET A 251 1.58 23.79 -14.46
C MET A 251 2.54 24.78 -13.74
N THR A 252 2.21 25.23 -12.54
CA THR A 252 2.87 26.30 -11.80
C THR A 252 2.92 26.04 -10.28
N ASP A 253 2.68 24.82 -9.79
CA ASP A 253 2.91 24.51 -8.37
C ASP A 253 4.40 24.16 -8.20
N ASP A 254 5.21 25.21 -8.01
CA ASP A 254 6.63 25.09 -7.77
C ASP A 254 6.88 24.25 -6.49
N PRO A 255 7.49 23.04 -6.60
CA PRO A 255 7.76 22.19 -5.44
C PRO A 255 8.78 22.83 -4.48
N PHE A 256 9.42 23.93 -4.90
CA PHE A 256 10.44 24.64 -4.14
C PHE A 256 9.94 25.91 -3.46
N THR A 257 8.62 26.10 -3.33
CA THR A 257 8.08 27.15 -2.45
C THR A 257 8.54 26.96 -0.99
N VAL A 258 8.69 28.07 -0.27
CA VAL A 258 9.10 28.09 1.14
C VAL A 258 8.28 27.12 1.99
N ASP A 259 6.95 27.12 1.87
CA ASP A 259 6.09 26.25 2.68
C ASP A 259 6.27 24.75 2.39
N ARG A 260 6.52 24.39 1.12
CA ARG A 260 6.80 22.99 0.74
C ARG A 260 8.16 22.52 1.25
N LEU A 261 9.16 23.38 1.14
CA LEU A 261 10.50 23.09 1.66
C LEU A 261 10.50 22.96 3.18
N ARG A 262 9.75 23.81 3.90
CA ARG A 262 9.59 23.68 5.36
C ARG A 262 9.04 22.31 5.75
N GLY A 263 8.01 21.82 5.07
CA GLY A 263 7.45 20.50 5.33
C GLY A 263 8.45 19.37 5.08
N THR A 264 9.17 19.43 3.97
CA THR A 264 10.16 18.40 3.58
C THR A 264 11.37 18.39 4.51
N ILE A 265 11.86 19.57 4.89
CA ILE A 265 12.99 19.74 5.81
C ILE A 265 12.60 19.30 7.21
N ALA A 266 11.42 19.69 7.70
CA ALA A 266 10.91 19.27 9.01
C ALA A 266 10.81 17.74 9.12
N GLU A 267 10.37 17.06 8.06
CA GLU A 267 10.34 15.59 8.01
C GLU A 267 11.74 14.98 8.15
N VAL A 268 12.73 15.51 7.42
CA VAL A 268 14.12 14.99 7.44
C VAL A 268 14.84 15.34 8.75
N LEU A 269 14.51 16.48 9.36
CA LEU A 269 15.04 16.88 10.67
C LEU A 269 14.29 16.22 11.84
N GLU A 270 13.19 15.51 11.58
CA GLU A 270 12.29 14.95 12.59
C GLU A 270 11.76 16.00 13.57
N LEU A 271 11.43 17.18 13.05
CA LEU A 271 10.91 18.33 13.80
C LEU A 271 9.47 18.67 13.40
N PRO A 272 8.68 19.31 14.28
CA PRO A 272 7.46 19.98 13.88
C PRO A 272 7.72 21.06 12.80
N VAL A 273 6.86 21.16 11.78
CA VAL A 273 6.97 22.18 10.71
C VAL A 273 6.95 23.61 11.27
N ALA A 274 6.30 23.81 12.41
CA ALA A 274 6.26 25.09 13.10
C ALA A 274 7.64 25.57 13.58
N ASP A 275 8.56 24.63 13.87
CA ASP A 275 9.90 24.91 14.41
C ASP A 275 10.92 25.19 13.29
N VAL A 276 10.58 24.87 12.04
CA VAL A 276 11.39 25.21 10.87
C VAL A 276 10.88 26.53 10.30
N THR A 277 11.41 27.67 10.75
CA THR A 277 11.05 28.99 10.19
C THR A 277 11.83 29.27 8.90
N PRO A 278 11.31 30.12 7.98
CA PRO A 278 11.97 30.39 6.70
C PRO A 278 13.43 30.86 6.79
N ASP A 279 13.73 31.62 7.84
CA ASP A 279 14.99 32.32 8.10
C ASP A 279 15.92 31.59 9.09
N ALA A 280 15.44 30.52 9.74
CA ALA A 280 16.26 29.76 10.68
C ALA A 280 17.45 29.09 10.01
N SER A 281 18.60 29.09 10.70
CA SER A 281 19.76 28.33 10.29
C SER A 281 19.46 26.83 10.42
N LEU A 282 19.41 26.14 9.28
CA LEU A 282 19.11 24.71 9.25
C LEU A 282 20.18 23.88 9.97
N PHE A 283 21.43 24.34 10.00
CA PHE A 283 22.49 23.69 10.78
C PHE A 283 22.22 23.74 12.29
N GLU A 284 21.65 24.83 12.79
CA GLU A 284 21.26 24.94 14.20
C GLU A 284 20.06 24.04 14.54
N LEU A 285 19.22 23.75 13.54
CA LEU A 285 18.13 22.78 13.62
C LEU A 285 18.57 21.32 13.40
N GLY A 286 19.88 21.06 13.32
CA GLY A 286 20.43 19.70 13.23
C GLY A 286 20.56 19.15 11.80
N LEU A 287 20.54 20.01 10.78
CA LEU A 287 20.92 19.63 9.42
C LEU A 287 22.40 19.21 9.40
N ASP A 288 22.67 18.06 8.78
CA ASP A 288 24.03 17.54 8.56
C ASP A 288 24.18 17.09 7.09
N SER A 289 25.39 16.68 6.71
CA SER A 289 25.68 16.28 5.32
C SER A 289 24.84 15.09 4.83
N MET A 290 24.43 14.18 5.73
CA MET A 290 23.60 13.03 5.38
C MET A 290 22.17 13.49 5.09
N LYS A 291 21.61 14.36 5.93
CA LYS A 291 20.28 14.94 5.73
C LYS A 291 20.21 15.83 4.49
N MET A 292 21.26 16.59 4.21
CA MET A 292 21.39 17.33 2.94
C MET A 292 21.40 16.39 1.73
N MET A 293 22.08 15.25 1.81
CA MET A 293 22.07 14.25 0.73
C MET A 293 20.67 13.66 0.51
N MET A 294 19.94 13.35 1.59
CA MET A 294 18.55 12.85 1.49
C MET A 294 17.63 13.86 0.79
N LEU A 295 17.77 15.15 1.10
CA LEU A 295 17.01 16.22 0.46
C LEU A 295 17.40 16.38 -1.02
N SER A 296 18.70 16.34 -1.33
CA SER A 296 19.20 16.42 -2.71
C SER A 296 18.66 15.28 -3.60
N VAL A 297 18.62 14.04 -3.10
CA VAL A 297 18.02 12.90 -3.83
C VAL A 297 16.53 13.14 -4.11
N ARG A 298 15.78 13.71 -3.16
CA ARG A 298 14.36 14.05 -3.37
C ARG A 298 14.20 15.12 -4.47
N TRP A 299 15.09 16.11 -4.53
CA TRP A 299 15.04 17.15 -5.57
C TRP A 299 15.51 16.66 -6.95
N GLN A 300 16.42 15.68 -6.99
CA GLN A 300 16.80 14.99 -8.23
C GLN A 300 15.62 14.24 -8.86
N ALA A 301 14.68 13.71 -8.06
CA ALA A 301 13.42 13.14 -8.58
C ALA A 301 12.55 14.18 -9.28
N HIS A 302 12.69 15.46 -8.91
CA HIS A 302 12.12 16.59 -9.63
C HIS A 302 13.02 17.10 -10.74
N GLY A 303 14.23 16.55 -10.94
CA GLY A 303 15.25 16.89 -11.93
C GLY A 303 16.13 18.10 -11.57
N VAL A 304 16.12 18.58 -10.32
CA VAL A 304 17.02 19.65 -9.87
C VAL A 304 18.24 19.00 -9.27
N GLU A 305 19.42 19.46 -9.68
CA GLU A 305 20.68 19.10 -9.05
C GLU A 305 21.38 20.38 -8.60
N ILE A 306 21.60 20.51 -7.29
CA ILE A 306 22.31 21.64 -6.68
C ILE A 306 23.61 21.12 -6.06
N PRO A 307 24.78 21.73 -6.37
CA PRO A 307 26.03 21.44 -5.69
C PRO A 307 25.94 21.65 -4.18
N PHE A 308 26.60 20.77 -3.41
CA PHE A 308 26.62 20.89 -1.94
C PHE A 308 27.16 22.23 -1.43
N GLY A 309 28.12 22.82 -2.15
CA GLY A 309 28.70 24.12 -1.79
C GLY A 309 27.64 25.22 -1.75
N ASP A 310 26.74 25.23 -2.73
CA ASP A 310 25.70 26.25 -2.88
C ASP A 310 24.64 26.14 -1.78
N LEU A 311 24.33 24.91 -1.35
CA LEU A 311 23.41 24.68 -0.22
C LEU A 311 24.03 25.07 1.13
N ALA A 312 25.34 24.88 1.28
CA ALA A 312 26.05 25.16 2.53
C ALA A 312 26.34 26.65 2.74
N GLU A 313 26.35 27.46 1.68
CA GLU A 313 26.62 28.91 1.74
C GLU A 313 25.52 29.67 2.50
N HIS A 314 24.25 29.33 2.25
CA HIS A 314 23.08 29.92 2.90
C HIS A 314 22.08 28.84 3.30
N PRO A 315 22.27 28.17 4.45
CA PRO A 315 21.46 27.03 4.87
C PRO A 315 20.16 27.48 5.54
N THR A 316 19.31 28.22 4.83
CA THR A 316 17.96 28.60 5.27
C THR A 316 16.92 28.13 4.26
N VAL A 317 15.67 27.95 4.69
CA VAL A 317 14.60 27.51 3.79
C VAL A 317 14.35 28.56 2.69
N GLU A 318 14.38 29.84 3.05
CA GLU A 318 14.17 30.94 2.10
C GLU A 318 15.26 30.98 1.02
N ALA A 319 16.53 30.82 1.42
CA ALA A 319 17.65 30.78 0.48
C ALA A 319 17.57 29.55 -0.44
N TRP A 320 17.26 28.38 0.12
CA TRP A 320 17.11 27.16 -0.66
C TRP A 320 15.90 27.20 -1.61
N SER A 321 14.79 27.83 -1.21
CA SER A 321 13.62 28.06 -2.06
C SER A 321 13.99 28.86 -3.31
N ALA A 322 14.72 29.97 -3.14
CA ALA A 322 15.17 30.79 -4.26
C ALA A 322 16.16 30.05 -5.17
N LEU A 323 17.11 29.31 -4.59
CA LEU A 323 18.12 28.55 -5.31
C LEU A 323 17.50 27.43 -6.17
N LEU A 324 16.64 26.63 -5.55
CA LEU A 324 15.96 25.51 -6.21
C LEU A 324 14.93 25.99 -7.23
N GLY A 325 14.17 27.04 -6.92
CA GLY A 325 13.23 27.67 -7.85
C GLY A 325 13.93 28.20 -9.10
N LYS A 326 15.09 28.84 -8.94
CA LYS A 326 15.92 29.28 -10.08
C LYS A 326 16.40 28.09 -10.92
N ALA A 327 16.96 27.07 -10.28
CA ALA A 327 17.43 25.88 -10.99
C ALA A 327 16.31 25.07 -11.67
N ALA A 328 15.07 25.20 -11.18
CA ALA A 328 13.89 24.62 -11.81
C ALA A 328 13.40 25.44 -13.02
N ALA A 329 13.52 26.77 -12.97
CA ALA A 329 13.14 27.68 -14.05
C ALA A 329 14.13 27.68 -15.24
N ASP A 330 15.40 27.37 -14.99
CA ASP A 330 16.47 27.30 -16.00
C ASP A 330 16.45 25.99 -16.84
N ARG A 331 15.34 25.24 -16.82
CA ARG A 331 15.14 23.97 -17.55
C ARG A 331 14.27 24.11 -18.78
#